data_AF-A0A5C8PXF6-F1
#
_entry.id   AF-A0A5C8PXF6-F1
#
_cell.length_a   1.000
_cell.length_b   1.000
_cell.length_c   1.000
_cell.angle_alpha   90.00
_cell.angle_beta   90.00
_cell.angle_gamma   90.00
#
_symmetry.space_group_name_H-M   'P 1'
#
loop_
_entity.id
_entity.type
_entity.pdbx_description
1 polymer ?
#
loop_
_entity_poly.entity_id
_entity_poly.type
_entity_poly.pdbx_seq_one_letter_code
_entity_poly.pdbx_strand_id
1 'polypeptide(L)'
;NSQQQLTHAITTGEPQLALRNGETLVPRLARHTPTPGNTLTLNPHGTTLITGGTGTLGALTARHLVTTHGARHLLLTSRTGPDAEGAQELH
;
A
#
# COMPACT_ATOMS: atom_id res chain seq x y z
N ASN A 1 32.73 15.87 5.63
CA ASN A 1 32.12 17.18 5.31
C ASN A 1 30.88 16.91 4.48
N SER A 2 29.68 17.22 4.99
CA SER A 2 28.39 16.87 4.37
C SER A 2 28.23 17.44 2.95
N GLN A 3 28.81 18.62 2.69
CA GLN A 3 28.78 19.27 1.38
C GLN A 3 29.52 18.47 0.31
N GLN A 4 30.69 17.90 0.65
CA GLN A 4 31.46 17.05 -0.28
C GLN A 4 30.71 15.76 -0.62
N GLN A 5 29.98 15.18 0.33
CA GLN A 5 29.18 13.97 0.12
C GLN A 5 27.99 14.25 -0.81
N LEU A 6 27.33 15.40 -0.65
CA LEU A 6 26.27 15.82 -1.56
C LEU A 6 26.80 16.07 -2.97
N THR A 7 27.94 16.76 -3.11
CA THR A 7 28.58 16.99 -4.42
C THR A 7 28.94 15.67 -5.10
N HIS A 8 29.51 14.71 -4.36
CA HIS A 8 29.82 13.40 -4.92
C HIS A 8 28.55 12.67 -5.38
N ALA A 9 27.50 12.66 -4.55
CA ALA A 9 26.24 11.98 -4.86
C ALA A 9 25.59 12.48 -6.16
N ILE A 10 25.53 13.81 -6.39
CA ILE A 10 24.94 14.36 -7.62
C ILE A 10 25.77 14.05 -8.88
N THR A 11 27.07 13.76 -8.73
CA THR A 11 27.94 13.38 -9.86
C THR A 11 27.89 11.89 -10.22
N THR A 12 27.19 11.06 -9.45
CA THR A 12 27.10 9.60 -9.70
C THR A 12 26.38 9.26 -11.01
N GLY A 13 25.55 10.16 -11.53
CA GLY A 13 24.72 9.93 -12.72
C GLY A 13 23.52 9.02 -12.47
N GLU A 14 23.29 8.58 -11.24
CA GLU A 14 22.12 7.78 -10.88
C GLU A 14 20.86 8.66 -10.81
N PRO A 15 19.73 8.25 -11.43
CA PRO A 15 18.52 9.06 -11.49
C PRO A 15 17.79 9.17 -10.14
N GLN A 16 18.10 8.26 -9.21
CA GLN A 16 17.55 8.23 -7.86
C GLN A 16 18.65 7.74 -6.91
N LEU A 17 18.80 8.37 -5.75
CA LEU A 17 19.75 7.98 -4.72
C LEU A 17 19.25 8.41 -3.33
N ALA A 18 19.79 7.78 -2.29
CA ALA A 18 19.64 8.21 -0.90
C ALA A 18 21.01 8.34 -0.25
N LEU A 19 21.24 9.43 0.48
CA LEU A 19 22.43 9.62 1.31
C LEU A 19 22.11 9.29 2.76
N ARG A 20 22.80 8.30 3.34
CA ARG A 20 22.62 7.89 4.75
C ARG A 20 23.98 7.67 5.40
N ASN A 21 24.25 8.39 6.49
CA ASN A 21 25.53 8.30 7.22
C ASN A 21 26.78 8.45 6.34
N GLY A 22 26.67 9.20 5.24
CA GLY A 22 27.76 9.38 4.28
C GLY A 22 27.87 8.34 3.17
N GLU A 23 27.01 7.31 3.19
CA GLU A 23 26.91 6.30 2.14
C GLU A 23 25.86 6.71 1.10
N THR A 24 26.20 6.47 -0.17
CA THR A 24 25.27 6.61 -1.29
C THR A 24 24.59 5.27 -1.56
N LEU A 25 23.27 5.24 -1.43
CA LEU A 25 22.44 4.07 -1.72
C LEU A 25 21.65 4.31 -3.00
N VAL A 26 21.62 3.33 -3.88
CA VAL A 26 20.91 3.40 -5.17
C VAL A 26 19.74 2.41 -5.15
N PRO A 27 18.49 2.85 -5.39
CA PRO A 27 17.36 1.94 -5.40
C PRO A 27 17.43 1.01 -6.61
N ARG A 28 17.26 -0.29 -6.35
CA ARG A 28 17.13 -1.32 -7.38
C ARG A 28 15.92 -2.19 -7.04
N LEU A 29 15.11 -2.50 -8.05
CA LEU A 29 14.01 -3.44 -7.89
C LEU A 29 14.58 -4.86 -7.94
N ALA A 30 14.35 -5.63 -6.88
CA ALA A 30 14.72 -7.03 -6.79
C ALA A 30 13.48 -7.90 -6.63
N ARG A 31 13.59 -9.16 -7.06
CA ARG A 31 12.52 -10.15 -6.84
C ARG A 31 12.43 -10.45 -5.35
N HIS A 32 11.25 -10.27 -4.77
CA HIS A 32 10.95 -10.69 -3.40
C HIS A 32 10.40 -12.12 -3.40
N THR A 33 10.95 -12.98 -2.54
CA THR A 33 10.40 -14.32 -2.27
C THR A 33 9.61 -14.24 -0.97
N PRO A 34 8.30 -14.51 -0.96
CA PRO A 34 7.50 -14.44 0.26
C PRO A 34 8.01 -15.39 1.34
N THR A 35 8.15 -14.89 2.56
CA THR A 35 8.37 -15.75 3.73
C THR A 35 7.05 -16.37 4.16
N PRO A 36 6.93 -17.71 4.25
CA PRO A 36 5.73 -18.36 4.76
C PRO A 36 5.36 -17.89 6.18
N GLY A 37 4.06 -17.75 6.47
CA GLY A 37 3.55 -17.46 7.82
C GLY A 37 3.25 -15.98 8.12
N ASN A 38 3.46 -15.06 7.18
CA ASN A 38 3.05 -13.66 7.35
C ASN A 38 1.61 -13.42 6.89
N THR A 39 0.64 -14.05 7.57
CA THR A 39 -0.78 -13.88 7.25
C THR A 39 -1.38 -12.73 8.06
N LEU A 40 -2.00 -11.77 7.38
CA LEU A 40 -2.76 -10.71 8.05
C LEU A 40 -3.95 -11.33 8.80
N THR A 41 -3.99 -11.14 10.12
CA THR A 41 -5.16 -11.48 10.95
C THR A 41 -5.96 -10.21 11.23
N LEU A 42 -7.20 -10.15 10.76
CA LEU A 42 -8.10 -9.04 11.07
C LEU A 42 -8.75 -9.25 12.43
N ASN A 43 -8.90 -8.17 13.19
CA ASN A 43 -9.74 -8.19 14.38
C ASN A 43 -11.20 -8.37 13.94
N PRO A 44 -11.87 -9.48 14.32
CA PRO A 44 -13.25 -9.74 13.88
C PRO A 44 -14.27 -8.73 14.44
N HIS A 45 -13.93 -8.03 15.52
CA HIS A 45 -14.75 -6.98 16.12
C HIS A 45 -14.34 -5.56 15.68
N GLY A 46 -13.29 -5.43 14.88
CA GLY A 46 -12.82 -4.14 14.37
C GLY A 46 -13.48 -3.77 13.05
N THR A 47 -13.46 -2.47 12.73
CA THR A 47 -13.92 -1.96 11.43
C THR A 47 -12.74 -1.79 10.47
N THR A 48 -12.84 -2.37 9.27
CA THR A 48 -11.87 -2.15 8.19
C THR A 48 -12.35 -1.02 7.28
N LEU A 49 -11.59 0.07 7.25
CA LEU A 49 -11.80 1.21 6.36
C LEU A 49 -11.11 0.95 5.00
N ILE A 50 -11.85 1.12 3.91
CA ILE A 50 -11.32 1.06 2.53
C ILE A 50 -11.63 2.37 1.81
N THR A 51 -10.59 3.14 1.50
CA THR A 51 -10.69 4.37 0.71
C THR A 51 -10.70 4.07 -0.78
N GLY A 52 -11.50 4.79 -1.55
CA GLY A 52 -11.85 4.36 -2.91
C GLY A 52 -12.60 3.03 -2.90
N GLY A 53 -13.27 2.70 -1.78
CA GLY A 53 -13.82 1.38 -1.51
C GLY A 53 -14.94 0.95 -2.47
N THR A 54 -15.58 1.91 -3.12
CA THR A 54 -16.62 1.65 -4.14
C THR A 54 -16.06 1.63 -5.58
N GLY A 55 -14.76 1.82 -5.78
CA GLY A 55 -14.11 1.64 -7.09
C GLY A 55 -13.76 0.17 -7.36
N THR A 56 -13.38 -0.15 -8.59
CA THR A 56 -13.14 -1.55 -9.05
C THR A 56 -12.22 -2.34 -8.12
N LEU A 57 -11.04 -1.80 -7.79
CA LEU A 57 -10.10 -2.50 -6.90
C LEU A 57 -10.56 -2.48 -5.43
N GLY A 58 -11.25 -1.42 -5.02
CA GLY A 58 -11.83 -1.31 -3.67
C GLY A 58 -12.85 -2.41 -3.40
N ALA A 59 -13.76 -2.63 -4.35
CA ALA A 59 -14.78 -3.68 -4.28
C ALA A 59 -14.17 -5.09 -4.25
N LEU A 60 -13.19 -5.37 -5.13
CA LEU A 60 -12.49 -6.65 -5.14
C LEU A 60 -11.73 -6.89 -3.82
N THR A 61 -11.10 -5.84 -3.28
CA THR A 61 -10.41 -5.91 -2.00
C THR A 61 -11.40 -6.17 -0.86
N ALA A 62 -12.51 -5.45 -0.81
CA ALA A 62 -13.58 -5.65 0.17
C ALA A 62 -14.08 -7.10 0.15
N ARG A 63 -14.37 -7.63 -1.04
CA ARG A 63 -14.79 -9.03 -1.23
C ARG A 63 -13.73 -9.98 -0.68
N HIS A 64 -12.46 -9.80 -1.04
CA HIS A 64 -11.38 -10.67 -0.59
C HIS A 64 -11.21 -10.64 0.94
N LEU A 65 -11.31 -9.47 1.57
CA LEU A 65 -11.20 -9.34 3.02
C LEU A 65 -12.36 -10.02 3.75
N VAL A 66 -13.58 -9.99 3.20
CA VAL A 66 -14.74 -10.70 3.77
C VAL A 66 -14.58 -12.22 3.61
N THR A 67 -14.25 -12.69 2.40
CA THR A 67 -14.25 -14.12 2.08
C THR A 67 -13.02 -14.85 2.60
N THR A 68 -11.86 -14.20 2.61
CA THR A 68 -10.57 -14.84 2.92
C THR A 68 -10.09 -14.48 4.33
N HIS A 69 -10.33 -13.24 4.78
CA HIS A 69 -9.85 -12.75 6.08
C HIS A 69 -10.96 -12.59 7.12
N GLY A 70 -12.21 -12.90 6.79
CA GLY A 70 -13.31 -12.90 7.74
C GLY A 70 -13.73 -11.50 8.22
N ALA A 71 -13.45 -10.44 7.48
CA ALA A 71 -13.91 -9.10 7.83
C ALA A 71 -15.45 -9.09 7.99
N ARG A 72 -15.94 -8.38 9.02
CA ARG A 72 -17.37 -8.30 9.38
C ARG A 72 -17.92 -6.87 9.38
N HIS A 73 -17.06 -5.90 9.65
CA HIS A 73 -17.43 -4.49 9.68
C HIS A 73 -16.56 -3.75 8.67
N LEU A 74 -17.14 -3.37 7.53
CA LEU A 74 -16.46 -2.60 6.50
C LEU A 74 -17.00 -1.17 6.48
N LEU A 75 -16.09 -0.20 6.32
CA LEU A 75 -16.42 1.17 5.99
C LEU A 75 -15.81 1.50 4.63
N LEU A 76 -16.65 1.57 3.60
CA LEU A 76 -16.21 1.90 2.24
C LEU A 76 -16.38 3.40 2.03
N THR A 77 -15.29 4.11 1.80
CA THR A 77 -15.33 5.56 1.56
C THR A 77 -14.88 5.88 0.15
N SER A 78 -15.58 6.79 -0.50
CA SER A 78 -15.23 7.34 -1.79
C SER A 78 -15.94 8.69 -1.98
N ARG A 79 -15.53 9.47 -2.99
CA ARG A 79 -16.16 10.78 -3.27
C ARG A 79 -17.61 10.64 -3.73
N THR A 80 -17.91 9.58 -4.48
CA THR A 80 -19.25 9.30 -5.04
C THR A 80 -20.09 8.44 -4.08
N GLY A 81 -19.46 7.79 -3.11
CA GLY A 81 -20.17 7.04 -2.07
C GLY A 81 -21.13 5.99 -2.62
N PRO A 82 -22.35 5.86 -2.05
CA PRO A 82 -23.38 4.93 -2.51
C PRO A 82 -23.86 5.13 -3.95
N ASP A 83 -23.60 6.31 -4.56
CA ASP A 83 -23.97 6.62 -5.94
C ASP A 83 -22.93 6.09 -6.96
N ALA A 84 -21.83 5.49 -6.48
CA ALA A 84 -20.87 4.85 -7.37
C ALA A 84 -21.48 3.60 -8.03
N GLU A 85 -21.15 3.38 -9.30
CA GLU A 85 -21.55 2.18 -10.04
C GLU A 85 -21.13 0.91 -9.30
N GLY A 86 -22.07 -0.01 -9.10
CA GLY A 86 -21.85 -1.26 -8.35
C GLY A 86 -21.78 -1.11 -6.83
N ALA A 87 -21.84 0.10 -6.26
CA ALA A 87 -21.81 0.28 -4.81
C ALA A 87 -22.99 -0.40 -4.11
N GLN A 88 -24.17 -0.44 -4.73
CA GLN A 88 -25.38 -1.10 -4.23
C GLN A 88 -25.25 -2.63 -4.11
N GLU A 89 -24.24 -3.24 -4.73
CA GLU A 89 -23.99 -4.68 -4.66
C GLU A 89 -23.04 -5.07 -3.51
N LEU A 90 -22.56 -4.08 -2.75
CA LEU A 90 -21.57 -4.23 -1.69
C LEU A 90 -22.15 -4.21 -0.27
N HIS A 91 -23.47 -4.00 -0.12
CA HIS A 91 -24.19 -3.96 1.18
C HIS A 91 -24.74 -5.33 1.54
#